data_AF-A0A7G6A5X9-F1
#
_entry.id   AF-A0A7G6A5X9-F1
#
_cell.length_a   1.000
_cell.length_b   1.000
_cell.length_c   1.000
_cell.angle_alpha   90.00
_cell.angle_beta   90.00
_cell.angle_gamma   90.00
#
_symmetry.space_group_name_H-M   'P 1'
#
loop_
_entity.id
_entity.type
_entity.pdbx_description
1 polymer ?
#
loop_
_entity_poly.entity_id
_entity_poly.type
_entity_poly.pdbx_seq_one_letter_code
_entity_poly.pdbx_strand_id
1 'polypeptide(L)'
;MMKTRLAVLELAAQQRLGPDAFASLWRLAAFDAQPGGLAGRLRRALLLLGALMIGLGLVFFVAANWQSFGRTGQFGLLEGAAVCACAGAALWRPARVPLALLALLAIGALFAFFGQTYQTGADAWQLFATRAALALPLAFGARSDSVWSAWTLVAMTALGLWGGRLDLFGFEPALFLMACAALLACALAALLTVFGPRAGAGSASMRLATLSAALLVGAVGVTDLVGRTPGGYYRRRCCCSRRRPG
;
A
#
# COMPACT_ATOMS: atom_id res chain seq x y z
N MET A 1 27.90 19.96 4.48
CA MET A 1 27.54 19.19 5.70
C MET A 1 28.68 18.21 5.98
N MET A 2 29.69 18.62 6.76
CA MET A 2 30.80 17.73 7.11
C MET A 2 30.30 16.59 8.00
N LYS A 3 30.63 15.35 7.65
CA LYS A 3 30.34 14.19 8.51
C LYS A 3 31.11 14.38 9.81
N THR A 4 30.42 14.28 10.94
CA THR A 4 30.96 14.48 12.30
C THR A 4 32.24 13.67 12.57
N ARG A 5 32.37 12.48 11.94
CA ARG A 5 33.61 11.69 11.97
C ARG A 5 34.81 12.37 11.32
N LEU A 6 34.62 13.04 10.17
CA LEU A 6 35.69 13.79 9.52
C LEU A 6 36.10 14.99 10.38
N ALA A 7 35.13 15.67 11.00
CA ALA A 7 35.41 16.78 11.89
C ALA A 7 36.25 16.35 13.12
N VAL A 8 36.00 15.18 13.70
CA VAL A 8 36.81 14.66 14.83
C VAL A 8 38.22 14.27 14.38
N LEU A 9 38.37 13.67 13.19
CA LEU A 9 39.70 13.35 12.64
C LEU A 9 40.51 14.60 12.31
N GLU A 10 39.85 15.63 11.79
CA GLU A 10 40.47 16.91 11.47
C GLU A 10 40.88 17.68 12.73
N LEU A 11 40.03 17.67 13.77
CA LEU A 11 40.37 18.23 15.08
C LEU A 11 41.56 17.51 15.72
N ALA A 12 41.61 16.18 15.60
CA ALA A 12 42.70 15.37 16.13
C ALA A 12 44.03 15.63 15.41
N ALA A 13 43.97 15.83 14.09
CA ALA A 13 45.12 16.21 13.28
C ALA A 13 45.62 17.62 13.63
N GLN A 14 44.71 18.59 13.82
CA GLN A 14 45.06 19.96 14.19
C GLN A 14 45.66 20.08 15.60
N GLN A 15 45.11 19.34 16.57
CA GLN A 15 45.56 19.36 17.97
C GLN A 15 46.72 18.39 18.25
N ARG A 16 47.20 17.64 17.25
CA ARG A 16 48.23 16.56 17.39
C ARG A 16 47.96 15.66 18.60
N LEU A 17 46.72 15.20 18.75
CA LEU A 17 46.33 14.35 19.86
C LEU A 17 47.13 13.05 19.84
N GLY A 18 47.73 12.69 20.99
CA GLY A 18 48.33 11.37 21.18
C GLY A 18 47.29 10.25 21.07
N PRO A 19 47.72 8.99 20.83
CA PRO A 19 46.83 7.86 20.59
C PRO A 19 45.83 7.63 21.74
N ASP A 20 46.25 7.84 22.99
CA ASP A 20 45.39 7.67 24.16
C ASP A 20 44.35 8.79 24.31
N ALA A 21 44.74 10.03 24.01
CA ALA A 21 43.84 11.20 24.02
C ALA A 21 42.80 11.12 22.89
N PHE A 22 43.20 10.60 21.73
CA PHE A 22 42.31 10.31 20.62
C PHE A 22 41.32 9.19 20.96
N ALA A 23 41.78 8.09 21.55
CA ALA A 23 40.92 6.96 21.96
C ALA A 23 39.91 7.33 23.06
N SER A 24 40.24 8.29 23.93
CA SER A 24 39.32 8.81 24.95
C SER A 24 38.28 9.75 24.35
N LEU A 25 38.67 10.65 23.43
CA LEU A 25 37.72 11.47 22.66
C LEU A 25 36.78 10.63 21.79
N TRP A 26 37.29 9.57 21.17
CA TRP A 26 36.50 8.66 20.33
C TRP A 26 35.42 7.91 21.14
N ARG A 27 35.77 7.47 22.35
CA ARG A 27 34.83 6.88 23.31
C ARG A 27 33.81 7.89 23.84
N LEU A 28 34.24 9.11 24.18
CA LEU A 28 33.35 10.18 24.65
C LEU A 28 32.36 10.63 23.57
N ALA A 29 32.79 10.68 22.31
CA ALA A 29 31.93 10.94 21.17
C ALA A 29 31.03 9.75 20.80
N ALA A 30 31.11 8.64 21.55
CA ALA A 30 30.34 7.43 21.37
C ALA A 30 30.42 6.84 19.95
N PHE A 31 31.54 7.04 19.24
CA PHE A 31 31.68 6.53 17.87
C PHE A 31 31.88 5.01 17.78
N ASP A 32 32.24 4.37 18.89
CA ASP A 32 32.26 2.92 19.07
C ASP A 32 30.89 2.35 19.41
N ALA A 33 29.92 3.19 19.78
CA ALA A 33 28.55 2.75 19.98
C ALA A 33 27.94 2.40 18.61
N GLN A 34 27.60 1.13 18.41
CA GLN A 34 26.86 0.68 17.25
C GLN A 34 25.63 1.59 17.07
N PRO A 35 25.37 2.15 15.86
CA PRO A 35 24.33 3.14 15.66
C PRO A 35 23.02 2.64 16.25
N GLY A 36 22.59 3.29 17.33
CA GLY A 36 21.48 2.84 18.17
C GLY A 36 20.27 2.48 17.33
N GLY A 37 19.88 1.21 17.36
CA GLY A 37 18.70 0.72 16.66
C GLY A 37 18.88 0.26 15.20
N LEU A 38 20.09 0.24 14.62
CA LEU A 38 20.30 -0.37 13.30
C LEU A 38 19.96 -1.87 13.31
N ALA A 39 20.50 -2.64 14.28
CA ALA A 39 20.20 -4.06 14.42
C ALA A 39 18.69 -4.33 14.60
N GLY A 40 18.00 -3.50 15.39
CA GLY A 40 16.56 -3.60 15.58
C GLY A 40 15.75 -3.22 14.34
N ARG A 41 16.20 -2.25 13.53
CA ARG A 41 15.59 -1.91 12.24
C ARG A 41 15.83 -3.01 11.21
N LEU A 42 17.05 -3.55 11.14
CA LEU A 42 17.41 -4.64 10.25
C LEU A 42 16.59 -5.90 10.57
N ARG A 43 16.53 -6.30 11.85
CA ARG A 43 15.69 -7.42 12.29
C ARG A 43 14.23 -7.23 11.89
N ARG A 44 13.67 -6.02 12.10
CA ARG A 44 12.31 -5.71 11.65
C ARG A 44 12.18 -5.82 10.13
N ALA A 45 13.10 -5.27 9.36
CA ALA A 45 13.09 -5.35 7.90
C ALA A 45 13.15 -6.80 7.41
N LEU A 46 14.01 -7.64 7.99
CA LEU A 46 14.07 -9.07 7.68
C LEU A 46 12.76 -9.80 8.02
N LEU A 47 12.13 -9.49 9.15
CA LEU A 47 10.85 -10.10 9.51
C LEU A 47 9.72 -9.69 8.54
N LEU A 48 9.68 -8.43 8.12
CA LEU A 48 8.71 -7.94 7.14
C LEU A 48 8.95 -8.58 5.77
N LEU A 49 10.22 -8.67 5.35
CA LEU A 49 10.60 -9.33 4.10
C LEU A 49 10.27 -10.83 4.14
N GLY A 50 10.52 -11.49 5.26
CA GLY A 50 10.15 -12.89 5.48
C GLY A 50 8.64 -13.09 5.35
N ALA A 51 7.83 -12.23 5.98
CA ALA A 51 6.37 -12.27 5.84
C ALA A 51 5.93 -12.06 4.39
N LEU A 52 6.55 -11.13 3.67
CA LEU A 52 6.27 -10.89 2.25
C LEU A 52 6.62 -12.12 1.39
N MET A 53 7.78 -12.72 1.61
CA MET A 53 8.22 -13.92 0.89
C MET A 53 7.33 -15.12 1.18
N ILE A 54 6.91 -15.32 2.43
CA ILE A 54 5.96 -16.38 2.78
C ILE A 54 4.61 -16.13 2.11
N GLY A 55 4.10 -14.90 2.14
CA GLY A 55 2.84 -14.55 1.49
C GLY A 55 2.89 -14.72 -0.02
N LEU A 56 4.00 -14.33 -0.66
CA LEU A 56 4.20 -14.54 -2.10
C LEU A 56 4.35 -16.04 -2.43
N GLY A 57 5.11 -16.76 -1.61
CA GLY A 57 5.26 -18.20 -1.70
C GLY A 57 3.93 -18.94 -1.59
N LEU A 58 3.02 -18.51 -0.71
CA LEU A 58 1.66 -19.04 -0.61
C LEU A 58 0.89 -18.86 -1.92
N VAL A 59 0.92 -17.66 -2.50
CA VAL A 59 0.24 -17.38 -3.78
C VAL A 59 0.80 -18.25 -4.90
N PHE A 60 2.13 -18.34 -5.01
CA PHE A 60 2.77 -19.17 -6.03
C PHE A 60 2.58 -20.66 -5.79
N PHE A 61 2.54 -21.11 -4.54
CA PHE A 61 2.26 -22.49 -4.19
C PHE A 61 0.85 -22.89 -4.64
N VAL A 62 -0.16 -22.06 -4.37
CA VAL A 62 -1.53 -22.27 -4.86
C VAL A 62 -1.58 -22.27 -6.38
N ALA A 63 -0.88 -21.33 -7.03
CA ALA A 63 -0.83 -21.26 -8.50
C ALA A 63 -0.13 -22.47 -9.13
N ALA A 64 0.97 -22.93 -8.56
CA ALA A 64 1.72 -24.09 -9.06
C ALA A 64 0.95 -25.40 -8.88
N ASN A 65 0.18 -25.51 -7.79
CA ASN A 65 -0.63 -26.70 -7.47
C ASN A 65 -2.10 -26.53 -7.91
N TRP A 66 -2.36 -25.61 -8.85
CA TRP A 66 -3.73 -25.25 -9.23
C TRP A 66 -4.55 -26.43 -9.76
N GLN A 67 -3.92 -27.33 -10.52
CA GLN A 67 -4.60 -28.53 -11.05
C GLN A 67 -4.73 -29.65 -10.00
N SER A 68 -3.82 -29.68 -9.03
CA SER A 68 -3.78 -30.73 -8.00
C SER A 68 -4.80 -30.49 -6.87
N PHE A 69 -5.10 -29.22 -6.57
CA PHE A 69 -6.10 -28.87 -5.57
C PHE A 69 -7.48 -28.68 -6.20
N GLY A 70 -8.49 -29.38 -5.68
CA GLY A 70 -9.88 -29.03 -5.93
C GLY A 70 -10.21 -27.64 -5.36
N ARG A 71 -11.29 -27.01 -5.85
CA ARG A 71 -11.73 -25.65 -5.41
C ARG A 71 -11.79 -25.49 -3.88
N THR A 72 -12.35 -26.47 -3.19
CA THR A 72 -12.46 -26.47 -1.72
C THR A 72 -11.08 -26.53 -1.04
N GLY A 73 -10.12 -27.25 -1.62
CA GLY A 73 -8.76 -27.32 -1.11
C GLY A 73 -8.02 -25.99 -1.24
N GLN A 74 -8.16 -25.31 -2.38
CA GLN A 74 -7.59 -23.99 -2.61
C GLN A 74 -8.17 -22.96 -1.64
N PHE A 75 -9.51 -22.95 -1.50
CA PHE A 75 -10.19 -22.03 -0.60
C PHE A 75 -9.83 -22.30 0.87
N GLY A 76 -9.88 -23.56 1.31
CA GLY A 76 -9.54 -23.94 2.68
C GLY A 76 -8.08 -23.67 3.04
N LEU A 77 -7.14 -23.83 2.10
CA LEU A 77 -5.74 -23.49 2.31
C LEU A 77 -5.55 -21.99 2.51
N LEU A 78 -6.15 -21.16 1.64
CA LEU A 78 -6.06 -19.70 1.70
C LEU A 78 -6.76 -19.14 2.96
N GLU A 79 -7.94 -19.66 3.28
CA GLU A 79 -8.69 -19.29 4.48
C GLU A 79 -7.93 -19.71 5.75
N GLY A 80 -7.43 -20.95 5.80
CA GLY A 80 -6.62 -21.44 6.91
C GLY A 80 -5.37 -20.59 7.12
N ALA A 81 -4.64 -20.26 6.05
CA ALA A 81 -3.47 -19.39 6.13
C ALA A 81 -3.83 -17.99 6.66
N ALA A 82 -4.96 -17.41 6.21
CA ALA A 82 -5.44 -16.12 6.67
C ALA A 82 -5.81 -16.14 8.17
N VAL A 83 -6.59 -17.13 8.60
CA VAL A 83 -7.00 -17.30 10.01
C VAL A 83 -5.80 -17.54 10.91
N CYS A 84 -4.88 -18.42 10.52
CA CYS A 84 -3.65 -18.68 11.28
C CYS A 84 -2.78 -17.41 11.41
N ALA A 85 -2.62 -16.63 10.33
CA ALA A 85 -1.87 -15.40 10.37
C ALA A 85 -2.55 -14.32 11.24
N CYS A 86 -3.88 -14.19 11.17
CA CYS A 86 -4.67 -13.31 12.03
C CYS A 86 -4.54 -13.70 13.52
N ALA A 87 -4.71 -14.99 13.83
CA ALA A 87 -4.56 -15.52 15.18
C ALA A 87 -3.14 -15.29 15.70
N GLY A 88 -2.12 -15.56 14.89
CA GLY A 88 -0.73 -15.27 15.21
C GLY A 88 -0.49 -13.78 15.48
N ALA A 89 -1.08 -12.89 14.68
CA ALA A 89 -0.95 -11.44 14.88
C ALA A 89 -1.61 -10.96 16.20
N ALA A 90 -2.72 -11.60 16.59
CA ALA A 90 -3.44 -11.30 17.83
C ALA A 90 -2.69 -11.84 19.07
N LEU A 91 -2.20 -13.09 19.00
CA LEU A 91 -1.64 -13.83 20.12
C LEU A 91 -0.14 -13.56 20.32
N TRP A 92 0.64 -13.32 19.26
CA TRP A 92 2.09 -13.18 19.33
C TRP A 92 2.54 -11.73 19.10
N ARG A 93 2.55 -10.96 20.20
CA ARG A 93 3.00 -9.56 20.23
C ARG A 93 4.33 -9.27 19.49
N PRO A 94 5.42 -10.05 19.64
CA PRO A 94 6.69 -9.71 18.98
C PRO A 94 6.64 -9.86 17.45
N ALA A 95 5.75 -10.70 16.93
CA ALA A 95 5.57 -10.96 15.51
C ALA A 95 4.25 -10.37 14.95
N ARG A 96 3.56 -9.53 15.72
CA ARG A 96 2.25 -8.97 15.35
C ARG A 96 2.25 -8.31 13.97
N VAL A 97 3.23 -7.44 13.70
CA VAL A 97 3.31 -6.68 12.45
C VAL A 97 3.57 -7.58 11.23
N PRO A 98 4.60 -8.46 11.22
CA PRO A 98 4.82 -9.36 10.08
C PRO A 98 3.65 -10.34 9.88
N LEU A 99 3.05 -10.86 10.96
CA LEU A 99 1.87 -11.74 10.87
C LEU A 99 0.64 -10.99 10.35
N ALA A 100 0.44 -9.73 10.73
CA ALA A 100 -0.64 -8.91 10.17
C ALA A 100 -0.44 -8.63 8.68
N LEU A 101 0.80 -8.41 8.23
CA LEU A 101 1.08 -8.30 6.79
C LEU A 101 0.84 -9.61 6.04
N LEU A 102 1.27 -10.74 6.62
CA LEU A 102 1.00 -12.05 6.05
C LEU A 102 -0.51 -12.32 5.94
N ALA A 103 -1.28 -11.95 6.97
CA ALA A 103 -2.73 -12.03 6.96
C ALA A 103 -3.34 -11.14 5.85
N LEU A 104 -2.87 -9.90 5.68
CA LEU A 104 -3.32 -9.03 4.57
C LEU A 104 -3.03 -9.61 3.18
N LEU A 105 -1.91 -10.30 3.02
CA LEU A 105 -1.55 -11.00 1.79
C LEU A 105 -2.44 -12.22 1.56
N ALA A 106 -2.64 -13.06 2.59
CA ALA A 106 -3.50 -14.24 2.51
C ALA A 106 -4.96 -13.89 2.23
N ILE A 107 -5.51 -12.88 2.92
CA ILE A 107 -6.85 -12.34 2.65
C ILE A 107 -6.93 -11.79 1.21
N GLY A 108 -5.86 -11.13 0.74
CA GLY A 108 -5.78 -10.67 -0.65
C GLY A 108 -5.82 -11.79 -1.67
N ALA A 109 -5.04 -12.84 -1.43
CA ALA A 109 -5.01 -14.03 -2.26
C ALA A 109 -6.37 -14.73 -2.28
N LEU A 110 -7.05 -14.82 -1.14
CA LEU A 110 -8.40 -15.37 -1.02
C LEU A 110 -9.42 -14.58 -1.86
N PHE A 111 -9.41 -13.24 -1.78
CA PHE A 111 -10.30 -12.39 -2.57
C PHE A 111 -9.99 -12.45 -4.08
N ALA A 112 -8.70 -12.53 -4.44
CA ALA A 112 -8.30 -12.71 -5.84
C ALA A 112 -8.78 -14.06 -6.39
N PHE A 113 -8.59 -15.14 -5.63
CA PHE A 113 -9.10 -16.46 -5.97
C PHE A 113 -10.63 -16.48 -6.10
N PHE A 114 -11.33 -15.82 -5.16
CA PHE A 114 -12.78 -15.69 -5.20
C PHE A 114 -13.25 -14.97 -6.47
N GLY A 115 -12.64 -13.83 -6.82
CA GLY A 115 -13.00 -13.08 -8.02
C GLY A 115 -12.72 -13.83 -9.34
N GLN A 116 -11.70 -14.70 -9.37
CA GLN A 116 -11.41 -15.55 -10.53
C GLN A 116 -12.38 -16.73 -10.65
N THR A 117 -12.72 -17.36 -9.53
CA THR A 117 -13.49 -18.61 -9.50
C THR A 117 -14.99 -18.36 -9.58
N TYR A 118 -15.45 -17.33 -8.88
CA TYR A 118 -16.84 -16.93 -8.82
C TYR A 118 -16.95 -15.57 -9.49
N GLN A 119 -17.07 -15.56 -10.81
CA GLN A 119 -17.46 -14.38 -11.57
C GLN A 119 -18.92 -14.03 -11.22
N THR A 120 -19.16 -13.49 -10.02
CA THR A 120 -20.48 -13.17 -9.48
C THR A 120 -21.10 -11.91 -10.11
N GLY A 121 -20.54 -11.41 -11.21
CA GLY A 121 -20.92 -10.11 -11.79
C GLY A 121 -20.57 -8.91 -10.90
N ALA A 122 -19.89 -9.11 -9.77
CA ALA A 122 -19.43 -8.03 -8.91
C ALA A 122 -18.27 -7.28 -9.56
N ASP A 123 -18.34 -5.95 -9.58
CA ASP A 123 -17.27 -5.12 -10.11
C ASP A 123 -16.00 -5.25 -9.25
N ALA A 124 -14.83 -5.17 -9.90
CA ALA A 124 -13.54 -5.28 -9.22
C ALA A 124 -13.42 -4.31 -8.02
N TRP A 125 -13.96 -3.10 -8.12
CA TRP A 125 -13.92 -2.13 -7.03
C TRP A 125 -14.60 -2.64 -5.75
N GLN A 126 -15.68 -3.42 -5.86
CA GLN A 126 -16.40 -3.96 -4.71
C GLN A 126 -15.54 -4.98 -3.97
N LEU A 127 -14.85 -5.87 -4.69
CA LEU A 127 -13.92 -6.83 -4.10
C LEU A 127 -12.80 -6.12 -3.33
N PHE A 128 -12.22 -5.06 -3.89
CA PHE A 128 -11.20 -4.26 -3.21
C PHE A 128 -11.77 -3.48 -2.02
N ALA A 129 -12.97 -2.93 -2.12
CA ALA A 129 -13.63 -2.20 -1.04
C ALA A 129 -13.97 -3.12 0.14
N THR A 130 -14.55 -4.28 -0.12
CA THR A 130 -14.83 -5.30 0.89
C THR A 130 -13.53 -5.80 1.53
N ARG A 131 -12.48 -6.02 0.74
CA ARG A 131 -11.15 -6.36 1.26
C ARG A 131 -10.61 -5.25 2.17
N ALA A 132 -10.72 -3.98 1.79
CA ALA A 132 -10.27 -2.86 2.62
C ALA A 132 -11.08 -2.78 3.93
N ALA A 133 -12.40 -2.98 3.87
CA ALA A 133 -13.25 -2.99 5.06
C ALA A 133 -12.87 -4.13 6.02
N LEU A 134 -12.65 -5.35 5.52
CA LEU A 134 -12.23 -6.50 6.33
C LEU A 134 -10.81 -6.35 6.89
N ALA A 135 -9.93 -5.67 6.16
CA ALA A 135 -8.56 -5.39 6.59
C ALA A 135 -8.47 -4.28 7.65
N LEU A 136 -9.51 -3.49 7.84
CA LEU A 136 -9.50 -2.31 8.71
C LEU A 136 -9.30 -2.66 10.21
N PRO A 137 -10.03 -3.64 10.81
CA PRO A 137 -9.79 -4.04 12.20
C PRO A 137 -8.36 -4.53 12.44
N LEU A 138 -7.79 -5.22 11.44
CA LEU A 138 -6.41 -5.71 11.49
C LEU A 138 -5.40 -4.56 11.48
N ALA A 139 -5.63 -3.51 10.66
CA ALA A 139 -4.80 -2.32 10.65
C ALA A 139 -4.82 -1.59 12.00
N PHE A 140 -6.00 -1.42 12.60
CA PHE A 140 -6.15 -0.87 13.94
C PHE A 140 -5.48 -1.74 15.01
N GLY A 141 -5.58 -3.06 14.93
CA GLY A 141 -4.95 -3.98 15.88
C GLY A 141 -3.42 -3.99 15.78
N ALA A 142 -2.87 -3.84 14.57
CA ALA A 142 -1.44 -3.83 14.32
C ALA A 142 -0.75 -2.53 14.76
N ARG A 143 -1.45 -1.38 14.67
CA ARG A 143 -0.94 -0.02 14.98
C ARG A 143 0.45 0.25 14.37
N SER A 144 0.66 -0.19 13.13
CA SER A 144 1.95 -0.12 12.45
C SER A 144 1.82 0.54 11.09
N ASP A 145 2.77 1.43 10.76
CA ASP A 145 2.80 2.14 9.49
C ASP A 145 2.83 1.19 8.28
N SER A 146 3.56 0.07 8.37
CA SER A 146 3.64 -0.90 7.26
C SER A 146 2.29 -1.54 6.94
N VAL A 147 1.49 -1.85 7.97
CA VAL A 147 0.15 -2.44 7.81
C VAL A 147 -0.83 -1.39 7.30
N TRP A 148 -0.73 -0.16 7.80
CA TRP A 148 -1.50 0.98 7.29
C TRP A 148 -1.14 1.30 5.83
N SER A 149 0.13 1.23 5.42
CA SER A 149 0.54 1.43 4.02
C SER A 149 -0.10 0.39 3.10
N ALA A 150 -0.09 -0.88 3.50
CA ALA A 150 -0.73 -1.95 2.75
C ALA A 150 -2.25 -1.75 2.66
N TRP A 151 -2.89 -1.36 3.77
CA TRP A 151 -4.32 -1.05 3.80
C TRP A 151 -4.67 0.15 2.90
N THR A 152 -3.91 1.25 3.01
CA THR A 152 -4.09 2.47 2.20
C THR A 152 -3.99 2.15 0.72
N LEU A 153 -3.01 1.33 0.31
CA LEU A 153 -2.87 0.90 -1.07
C LEU A 153 -4.15 0.23 -1.57
N VAL A 154 -4.69 -0.74 -0.82
CA VAL A 154 -5.92 -1.45 -1.18
C VAL A 154 -7.13 -0.50 -1.23
N ALA A 155 -7.28 0.40 -0.25
CA ALA A 155 -8.35 1.37 -0.21
C ALA A 155 -8.31 2.36 -1.38
N MET A 156 -7.12 2.87 -1.72
CA MET A 156 -6.92 3.76 -2.87
C MET A 156 -7.15 3.03 -4.20
N THR A 157 -6.78 1.75 -4.31
CA THR A 157 -7.11 0.93 -5.47
C THR A 157 -8.63 0.76 -5.62
N ALA A 158 -9.36 0.54 -4.53
CA ALA A 158 -10.82 0.45 -4.56
C ALA A 158 -11.46 1.75 -5.09
N LEU A 159 -11.00 2.91 -4.59
CA LEU A 159 -11.48 4.22 -5.05
C LEU A 159 -11.14 4.48 -6.52
N GLY A 160 -9.93 4.15 -6.94
CA GLY A 160 -9.51 4.27 -8.34
C GLY A 160 -10.39 3.44 -9.29
N LEU A 161 -10.65 2.18 -8.93
CA LEU A 161 -11.51 1.28 -9.70
C LEU A 161 -12.99 1.73 -9.70
N TRP A 162 -13.46 2.36 -8.63
CA TRP A 162 -14.82 2.88 -8.54
C TRP A 162 -15.02 4.14 -9.39
N GLY A 163 -14.04 5.05 -9.39
CA GLY A 163 -14.09 6.29 -10.18
C GLY A 163 -14.12 6.07 -11.68
N GLY A 164 -13.69 4.89 -12.13
CA GLY A 164 -13.77 4.45 -13.50
C GLY A 164 -12.88 3.24 -13.70
N ARG A 165 -13.28 2.36 -14.61
CA ARG A 165 -12.39 1.31 -15.10
C ARG A 165 -11.14 2.02 -15.63
N LEU A 166 -9.94 1.57 -15.26
CA LEU A 166 -8.66 1.94 -15.91
C LEU A 166 -8.62 1.41 -17.36
N ASP A 167 -9.73 1.54 -18.10
CA ASP A 167 -9.82 1.21 -19.51
C ASP A 167 -9.14 2.35 -20.26
N LEU A 168 -7.85 2.16 -20.51
CA LEU A 168 -7.02 2.96 -21.41
C LEU A 168 -7.60 3.10 -22.83
N PHE A 169 -8.72 2.43 -23.15
CA PHE A 169 -9.24 2.21 -24.51
C PHE A 169 -10.76 2.40 -24.68
N GLY A 170 -11.36 3.34 -23.94
CA GLY A 170 -12.60 3.99 -24.40
C GLY A 170 -13.90 3.40 -23.86
N PHE A 171 -14.34 3.97 -22.75
CA PHE A 171 -15.74 4.24 -22.42
C PHE A 171 -15.70 5.45 -21.50
N GLU A 172 -16.40 6.54 -21.83
CA GLU A 172 -16.44 7.77 -21.01
C GLU A 172 -16.98 7.43 -19.61
N PRO A 173 -16.15 7.38 -18.56
CA PRO A 173 -16.68 7.42 -17.20
C PRO A 173 -17.38 8.78 -17.08
N ALA A 174 -18.51 8.87 -16.38
CA ALA A 174 -19.05 10.18 -16.07
C ALA A 174 -17.96 10.92 -15.28
N LEU A 175 -17.38 12.00 -15.84
CA LEU A 175 -16.33 12.82 -15.21
C LEU A 175 -16.64 13.10 -13.72
N PHE A 176 -17.93 13.20 -13.41
CA PHE A 176 -18.49 13.23 -12.07
C PHE A 176 -18.02 12.09 -11.14
N LEU A 177 -18.10 10.82 -11.55
CA LEU A 177 -17.65 9.65 -10.76
C LEU A 177 -16.14 9.69 -10.49
N MET A 178 -15.35 10.07 -11.50
CA MET A 178 -13.89 10.23 -11.34
C MET A 178 -13.56 11.35 -10.35
N ALA A 179 -14.27 12.48 -10.46
CA ALA A 179 -14.13 13.59 -9.53
C ALA A 179 -14.55 13.19 -8.10
N CYS A 180 -15.66 12.47 -7.94
CA CYS A 180 -16.08 11.93 -6.64
C CYS A 180 -15.02 10.99 -6.06
N ALA A 181 -14.45 10.09 -6.85
CA ALA A 181 -13.40 9.18 -6.39
C ALA A 181 -12.13 9.92 -5.96
N ALA A 182 -11.72 10.93 -6.73
CA ALA A 182 -10.58 11.79 -6.39
C ALA A 182 -10.84 12.60 -5.10
N LEU A 183 -12.05 13.13 -4.90
CA LEU A 183 -12.45 13.81 -3.67
C LEU A 183 -12.45 12.87 -2.47
N LEU A 184 -12.98 11.65 -2.61
CA LEU A 184 -12.92 10.64 -1.56
C LEU A 184 -11.49 10.22 -1.23
N ALA A 185 -10.61 10.12 -2.23
CA ALA A 185 -9.19 9.83 -2.02
C ALA A 185 -8.49 10.97 -1.26
N CYS A 186 -8.78 12.23 -1.61
CA CYS A 186 -8.31 13.40 -0.87
C CYS A 186 -8.83 13.42 0.57
N ALA A 187 -10.12 13.11 0.77
CA ALA A 187 -10.72 13.04 2.10
C ALA A 187 -10.08 11.94 2.95
N LEU A 188 -9.83 10.77 2.37
CA LEU A 188 -9.12 9.68 3.05
C LEU A 188 -7.66 10.04 3.37
N ALA A 189 -6.95 10.70 2.45
CA ALA A 189 -5.61 11.19 2.70
C ALA A 189 -5.58 12.22 3.84
N ALA A 190 -6.53 13.16 3.86
CA ALA A 190 -6.69 14.13 4.95
C ALA A 190 -7.05 13.46 6.28
N LEU A 191 -7.91 12.44 6.27
CA LEU A 191 -8.26 11.68 7.45
C LEU A 191 -7.03 10.94 8.01
N LEU A 192 -6.22 10.33 7.15
CA LEU A 192 -4.98 9.66 7.54
C LEU A 192 -3.91 10.63 8.06
N THR A 193 -3.81 11.85 7.53
CA THR A 193 -2.85 12.83 8.05
C THR A 193 -3.28 13.37 9.42
N VAL A 194 -4.59 13.57 9.65
CA VAL A 194 -5.11 14.15 10.91
C VAL A 194 -5.27 13.09 12.01
N PHE A 195 -5.82 11.92 11.68
CA PHE A 195 -6.18 10.88 12.65
C PHE A 195 -5.26 9.66 12.61
N GLY A 196 -4.54 9.45 11.51
CA GLY A 196 -3.60 8.33 11.35
C GLY A 196 -2.57 8.19 12.49
N PRO A 197 -1.96 9.27 13.02
CA PRO A 197 -1.01 9.14 14.12
C PRO A 197 -1.63 8.49 15.38
N ARG A 198 -2.92 8.74 15.65
CA ARG A 198 -3.64 8.14 16.78
C ARG A 198 -3.91 6.65 16.54
N ALA A 199 -4.16 6.28 15.29
CA ALA A 199 -4.42 4.91 14.84
C ALA A 199 -3.14 4.06 14.63
N GLY A 200 -1.95 4.66 14.70
CA GLY A 200 -0.67 4.00 14.45
C GLY A 200 -0.23 4.00 12.97
N ALA A 201 -0.85 4.83 12.14
CA ALA A 201 -0.39 5.13 10.78
C ALA A 201 0.75 6.15 10.85
N GLY A 202 1.84 5.88 10.13
CA GLY A 202 3.03 6.71 10.09
C GLY A 202 3.17 7.50 8.78
N SER A 203 4.38 7.97 8.51
CA SER A 203 4.64 8.85 7.37
C SER A 203 4.58 8.14 6.02
N ALA A 204 4.84 6.83 5.94
CA ALA A 204 4.79 6.11 4.67
C ALA A 204 3.34 5.95 4.19
N SER A 205 2.42 5.53 5.07
CA SER A 205 1.00 5.43 4.74
C SER A 205 0.38 6.78 4.35
N MET A 206 0.76 7.87 5.03
CA MET A 206 0.32 9.23 4.67
C MET A 206 0.83 9.66 3.30
N ARG A 207 2.13 9.47 3.02
CA ARG A 207 2.73 9.79 1.71
C ARG A 207 2.10 8.98 0.59
N LEU A 208 1.85 7.69 0.82
CA LEU A 208 1.15 6.84 -0.14
C LEU A 208 -0.26 7.37 -0.39
N ALA A 209 -1.02 7.71 0.66
CA ALA A 209 -2.36 8.25 0.51
C ALA A 209 -2.38 9.56 -0.31
N THR A 210 -1.47 10.49 -0.02
CA THR A 210 -1.40 11.77 -0.72
C THR A 210 -0.94 11.61 -2.17
N LEU A 211 0.04 10.74 -2.44
CA LEU A 211 0.49 10.44 -3.80
C LEU A 211 -0.63 9.78 -4.61
N SER A 212 -1.34 8.80 -4.05
CA SER A 212 -2.47 8.15 -4.72
C SER A 212 -3.61 9.13 -4.99
N ALA A 213 -3.94 10.00 -4.05
CA ALA A 213 -4.96 11.04 -4.24
C ALA A 213 -4.55 12.02 -5.34
N ALA A 214 -3.30 12.48 -5.35
CA ALA A 214 -2.77 13.36 -6.39
C ALA A 214 -2.81 12.71 -7.78
N LEU A 215 -2.48 11.41 -7.88
CA LEU A 215 -2.59 10.65 -9.14
C LEU A 215 -4.03 10.57 -9.64
N LEU A 216 -5.00 10.30 -8.75
CA LEU A 216 -6.41 10.25 -9.11
C LEU A 216 -6.93 11.61 -9.58
N VAL A 217 -6.59 12.70 -8.87
CA VAL A 217 -6.91 14.08 -9.28
C VAL A 217 -6.29 14.40 -10.64
N GLY A 218 -5.02 14.06 -10.86
CA GLY A 218 -4.35 14.24 -12.14
C GLY A 218 -5.04 13.49 -13.28
N ALA A 219 -5.48 12.25 -13.03
CA ALA A 219 -6.23 11.46 -14.00
C ALA A 219 -7.56 12.12 -14.40
N VAL A 220 -8.28 12.74 -13.45
CA VAL A 220 -9.49 13.54 -13.76
C VAL A 220 -9.15 14.69 -14.72
N GLY A 221 -8.11 15.46 -14.41
CA GLY A 221 -7.70 16.62 -15.22
C GLY A 221 -7.26 16.23 -16.64
N VAL A 222 -6.50 15.15 -16.79
CA VAL A 222 -6.08 14.64 -18.10
C VAL A 222 -7.29 14.19 -18.92
N THR A 223 -8.24 13.49 -18.29
CA THR A 223 -9.43 12.98 -18.99
C THR A 223 -10.35 14.10 -19.47
N ASP A 224 -10.56 15.13 -18.64
CA ASP A 224 -11.29 16.34 -19.04
C ASP A 224 -10.58 17.08 -20.20
N LEU A 225 -9.26 17.22 -20.14
CA LEU A 225 -8.48 17.87 -21.20
C LEU A 225 -8.60 17.12 -22.53
N VAL A 226 -8.48 15.79 -22.50
CA VAL A 226 -8.60 14.93 -23.70
C VAL A 226 -10.03 14.96 -24.24
N GLY A 227 -11.04 14.88 -23.37
CA GLY A 227 -12.46 14.94 -23.75
C GLY A 227 -12.89 16.25 -24.40
N ARG A 228 -12.17 17.35 -24.12
CA ARG A 228 -12.41 18.67 -24.75
C ARG A 228 -11.83 18.80 -26.17
N THR A 229 -11.07 17.83 -26.68
CA THR A 229 -10.52 17.92 -28.04
C THR A 229 -11.63 17.91 -29.12
N PRO A 230 -11.52 18.71 -30.20
CA PRO A 230 -12.63 19.04 -31.10
C PRO A 230 -13.33 17.86 -31.79
N GLY A 231 -12.69 16.70 -31.91
CA GLY A 231 -13.26 15.51 -32.56
C GLY A 231 -14.48 14.92 -31.84
N GLY A 232 -14.58 15.07 -30.51
CA GLY A 232 -15.72 14.58 -29.72
C GLY A 232 -17.00 15.43 -29.89
N TYR A 233 -16.83 16.74 -30.12
CA TYR A 233 -17.94 17.69 -30.33
C TYR A 233 -18.70 17.43 -31.64
N TYR A 234 -17.99 17.03 -32.70
CA TYR A 234 -18.61 16.69 -34.00
C TYR A 234 -19.40 15.38 -33.94
N ARG A 235 -18.94 14.37 -33.20
CA ARG A 235 -19.64 13.07 -33.07
C ARG A 235 -20.97 13.19 -32.33
N ARG A 236 -21.06 14.06 -31.30
CA ARG A 236 -22.31 14.30 -30.55
C ARG A 236 -23.35 15.08 -31.37
N ARG A 237 -22.93 15.99 -32.26
CA ARG A 237 -23.87 16.75 -33.13
C ARG A 237 -24.46 15.91 -34.27
N CYS A 238 -23.69 14.99 -34.87
CA CYS A 238 -24.21 14.14 -35.96
C CYS A 238 -25.30 13.16 -35.52
N CYS A 239 -25.32 12.73 -34.26
CA CYS A 239 -26.38 11.86 -33.74
C CYS A 239 -27.70 12.62 -33.49
N CYS A 240 -27.64 13.91 -33.13
CA CYS A 240 -28.83 14.73 -32.95
C CYS A 240 -29.47 15.20 -34.27
N SER A 241 -28.71 15.33 -35.37
CA SER A 241 -29.31 15.73 -36.66
C SER A 241 -30.01 14.60 -37.42
N ARG A 242 -29.76 13.33 -37.05
CA ARG A 242 -30.41 12.15 -37.68
C ARG A 242 -31.74 11.72 -37.04
N ARG A 243 -32.20 12.39 -35.98
CA ARG A 243 -33.48 12.12 -35.30
C ARG A 243 -34.52 13.23 -35.51
N ARG A 244 -34.71 13.67 -36.75
CA ARG A 244 -35.98 14.27 -37.17
C ARG A 244 -36.65 13.34 -38.18
N PRO A 245 -37.69 12.58 -37.79
CA PRO A 245 -38.66 12.09 -38.77
C PRO A 245 -39.47 13.30 -39.28
N GLY A 246 -39.87 13.24 -40.55
CA GLY A 246 -40.75 14.23 -41.18
C GLY A 246 -42.14 14.27 -40.56
#